data_AF-A0AAD2FVZ6-F1
#
_entry.id   AF-A0AAD2FVZ6-F1
#
_cell.length_a   1.000
_cell.length_b   1.000
_cell.length_c   1.000
_cell.angle_alpha   90.00
_cell.angle_beta   90.00
_cell.angle_gamma   90.00
#
_symmetry.space_group_name_H-M   'P 1'
#
loop_
_entity.id
_entity.type
_entity.pdbx_description
1 polymer ?
#
loop_
_entity_poly.entity_id
_entity_poly.type
_entity_poly.pdbx_seq_one_letter_code
_entity_poly.pdbx_strand_id
1 'polypeptide(L)'
;MAEALVSNPVTTTFSTVSTVSTESSASTTSEPSTSTTTTFDNKNKNNKNHKNPKKTDKQGRERVASDREYGGDKSGFLYKSGIPTLRSSAHRVKFKKKCRKHDPKPTDANGKLTNKTWLPKDLLQEDVFSYSQEEHDLKGAVLALLQQCDAEIVGDFDLNPQTAAAAATTAEGIGSVDDDNKAMNTTSTTSTTTDCRETRLEDFRVPVQSIWRKVNGGNCEDTQKYLSDQVATNEEFLQVFDKFVVQVALPYLKERLLAAVAKEKEEVGGQEGTSTEEDTDTTTPITFYYQRPPTLRLQPGPGWAKVKPHNDAEYGHQNGELNFWIPLTDRQWTGVDLWSETVPQQDDYRPIPANLGQAISFHGSSCKHYVNANASNHTRVSLDFRVGVQGFFDPYWQMKGTTDDHGRKEVVL
;
A
#
# COMPACT_ATOMS: atom_id res chain seq x y z
N MET A 1 33.13 30.95 62.87
CA MET A 1 32.17 30.10 63.60
C MET A 1 31.72 29.04 62.62
N ALA A 2 32.29 27.84 62.78
CA ALA A 2 31.55 26.63 63.19
C ALA A 2 30.93 25.94 61.95
N GLU A 3 31.68 25.00 61.35
CA GLU A 3 31.53 23.54 61.57
C GLU A 3 30.31 22.97 60.80
N ALA A 4 30.48 22.33 59.64
CA ALA A 4 31.10 21.01 59.40
C ALA A 4 30.21 19.82 59.83
N LEU A 5 29.82 18.98 58.86
CA LEU A 5 29.87 17.52 58.99
C LEU A 5 29.79 16.86 57.60
N VAL A 6 30.55 15.79 57.44
CA VAL A 6 30.78 15.03 56.19
C VAL A 6 30.41 13.58 56.44
N SER A 7 29.73 12.92 55.49
CA SER A 7 29.66 11.45 55.47
C SER A 7 29.35 10.87 54.08
N ASN A 8 30.41 10.55 53.35
CA ASN A 8 30.54 9.36 52.48
C ASN A 8 31.54 8.42 53.19
N PRO A 9 31.79 7.16 52.77
CA PRO A 9 31.22 6.38 51.65
C PRO A 9 30.75 4.96 52.06
N VAL A 10 30.17 4.20 51.11
CA VAL A 10 30.44 2.74 51.03
C VAL A 10 30.67 2.37 49.56
N THR A 11 31.90 1.96 49.25
CA THR A 11 32.28 1.40 47.95
C THR A 11 32.38 -0.12 48.09
N THR A 12 31.51 -0.88 47.42
CA THR A 12 31.60 -2.35 47.40
C THR A 12 32.21 -2.82 46.09
N THR A 13 33.52 -3.05 46.10
CA THR A 13 34.24 -3.72 45.00
C THR A 13 33.98 -5.22 45.03
N PHE A 14 33.51 -5.80 43.92
CA PHE A 14 33.63 -7.24 43.66
C PHE A 14 34.65 -7.49 42.55
N SER A 15 35.76 -8.12 42.91
CA SER A 15 36.69 -8.75 41.97
C SER A 15 36.52 -10.26 42.01
N THR A 16 36.24 -10.88 40.86
CA THR A 16 36.39 -12.32 40.68
C THR A 16 37.04 -12.64 39.34
N VAL A 17 38.37 -12.81 39.42
CA VAL A 17 39.16 -13.90 38.81
C VAL A 17 38.81 -14.33 37.38
N SER A 18 39.73 -14.04 36.46
CA SER A 18 39.85 -14.73 35.18
C SER A 18 40.16 -16.22 35.36
N THR A 19 39.44 -17.10 34.66
CA THR A 19 39.90 -18.47 34.37
C THR A 19 40.29 -18.60 32.90
N VAL A 20 41.59 -18.71 32.65
CA VAL A 20 42.11 -19.20 31.38
C VAL A 20 41.90 -20.71 31.33
N SER A 21 41.48 -21.25 30.20
CA SER A 21 41.57 -22.69 29.91
C SER A 21 42.06 -22.89 28.49
N THR A 22 43.32 -23.27 28.38
CA THR A 22 44.02 -23.65 27.15
C THR A 22 44.05 -25.17 27.03
N GLU A 23 43.53 -25.70 25.92
CA GLU A 23 43.85 -27.01 25.34
C GLU A 23 43.43 -26.90 23.85
N SER A 24 44.27 -27.10 22.81
CA SER A 24 45.15 -28.24 22.48
C SER A 24 44.35 -29.55 22.43
N SER A 25 44.13 -30.27 21.34
CA SER A 25 44.66 -30.24 19.95
C SER A 25 43.68 -31.03 19.02
N ALA A 26 43.89 -31.35 17.74
CA ALA A 26 45.08 -31.29 16.88
C ALA A 26 44.74 -31.18 15.36
N SER A 27 45.60 -30.47 14.63
CA SER A 27 46.21 -30.84 13.33
C SER A 27 45.55 -31.93 12.47
N THR A 28 45.13 -31.57 11.25
CA THR A 28 45.50 -32.36 10.05
C THR A 28 45.63 -31.46 8.82
N THR A 29 46.75 -31.62 8.10
CA THR A 29 47.17 -30.82 6.94
C THR A 29 46.60 -31.32 5.62
N SER A 30 46.21 -30.42 4.70
CA SER A 30 46.63 -30.47 3.28
C SER A 30 46.13 -29.29 2.44
N GLU A 31 47.06 -28.43 2.06
CA GLU A 31 47.01 -27.60 0.84
C GLU A 31 47.94 -28.25 -0.22
N PRO A 32 48.06 -27.73 -1.46
CA PRO A 32 47.00 -27.24 -2.35
C PRO A 32 47.14 -27.86 -3.77
N SER A 33 46.16 -27.67 -4.66
CA SER A 33 46.38 -27.88 -6.11
C SER A 33 45.64 -26.90 -7.01
N THR A 34 46.41 -25.89 -7.44
CA THR A 34 46.49 -25.38 -8.83
C THR A 34 45.21 -25.04 -9.59
N SER A 35 45.05 -23.75 -9.85
CA SER A 35 44.31 -23.21 -10.99
C SER A 35 44.80 -23.77 -12.34
N THR A 36 43.88 -24.10 -13.25
CA THR A 36 44.21 -24.28 -14.67
C THR A 36 43.24 -23.52 -15.56
N THR A 37 43.77 -22.51 -16.23
CA THR A 37 43.12 -21.76 -17.31
C THR A 37 42.98 -22.65 -18.55
N THR A 38 41.79 -22.75 -19.13
CA THR A 38 41.61 -23.28 -20.50
C THR A 38 40.62 -22.44 -21.31
N THR A 39 41.22 -21.60 -22.15
CA THR A 39 40.86 -21.35 -23.55
C THR A 39 39.41 -21.59 -24.00
N PHE A 40 38.76 -20.49 -24.41
CA PHE A 40 37.77 -20.52 -25.49
C PHE A 40 38.38 -21.17 -26.73
N ASP A 41 37.68 -22.12 -27.35
CA ASP A 41 37.99 -22.57 -28.70
C ASP A 41 36.70 -22.78 -29.52
N ASN A 42 36.73 -22.31 -30.76
CA ASN A 42 35.54 -22.04 -31.57
C ASN A 42 35.39 -23.10 -32.67
N LYS A 43 34.44 -24.04 -32.54
CA LYS A 43 34.11 -25.00 -33.60
C LYS A 43 32.63 -25.05 -33.94
N ASN A 44 32.28 -24.16 -34.86
CA ASN A 44 31.18 -24.29 -35.79
C ASN A 44 31.10 -25.73 -36.36
N LYS A 45 29.97 -26.42 -36.16
CA LYS A 45 29.59 -27.61 -36.94
C LYS A 45 28.13 -27.54 -37.35
N ASN A 46 27.96 -27.55 -38.66
CA ASN A 46 26.70 -27.35 -39.34
C ASN A 46 25.81 -28.59 -39.31
N ASN A 47 24.50 -28.36 -39.29
CA ASN A 47 23.46 -29.18 -39.91
C ASN A 47 23.20 -30.63 -39.39
N LYS A 48 22.04 -30.82 -38.75
CA LYS A 48 21.10 -31.91 -39.12
C LYS A 48 19.68 -31.63 -38.65
N ASN A 49 18.75 -31.55 -39.61
CA ASN A 49 17.31 -31.56 -39.37
C ASN A 49 16.89 -32.79 -38.55
N HIS A 50 16.38 -32.57 -37.32
CA HIS A 50 15.50 -33.52 -36.65
C HIS A 50 14.29 -32.78 -36.08
N LYS A 51 13.16 -32.91 -36.78
CA LYS A 51 11.84 -32.55 -36.24
C LYS A 51 11.53 -33.49 -35.08
N ASN A 52 11.76 -33.04 -33.84
CA ASN A 52 11.28 -33.79 -32.68
C ASN A 52 9.74 -33.77 -32.69
N PRO A 53 9.07 -34.91 -32.42
CA PRO A 53 7.64 -35.01 -32.63
C PRO A 53 6.87 -34.16 -31.60
N LYS A 54 5.80 -33.50 -32.07
CA LYS A 54 4.79 -32.90 -31.18
C LYS A 54 4.29 -34.00 -30.24
N LYS A 55 4.53 -33.88 -28.94
CA LYS A 55 3.75 -34.63 -27.94
C LYS A 55 2.30 -34.17 -28.07
N THR A 56 1.48 -35.04 -28.63
CA THR A 56 0.04 -34.89 -28.70
C THR A 56 -0.54 -35.12 -27.31
N ASP A 57 -0.72 -34.03 -26.55
CA ASP A 57 -1.51 -34.11 -25.32
C ASP A 57 -2.94 -34.53 -25.68
N LYS A 58 -3.37 -35.66 -25.12
CA LYS A 58 -4.72 -36.21 -25.27
C LYS A 58 -5.73 -35.35 -24.51
N GLN A 59 -6.09 -34.20 -25.07
CA GLN A 59 -7.42 -33.59 -25.07
C GLN A 59 -7.32 -32.26 -25.82
N GLY A 60 -7.85 -32.24 -27.04
CA GLY A 60 -7.92 -31.03 -27.87
C GLY A 60 -8.92 -30.02 -27.32
N ARG A 61 -8.58 -29.39 -26.19
CA ARG A 61 -9.10 -28.07 -25.85
C ARG A 61 -8.11 -27.07 -26.43
N GLU A 62 -8.43 -26.56 -27.62
CA GLU A 62 -8.01 -25.20 -27.93
C GLU A 62 -8.35 -24.32 -26.73
N ARG A 63 -7.41 -23.47 -26.33
CA ARG A 63 -7.76 -22.36 -25.46
C ARG A 63 -8.54 -21.40 -26.33
N VAL A 64 -9.83 -21.67 -26.47
CA VAL A 64 -10.83 -20.66 -26.78
C VAL A 64 -10.52 -19.52 -25.82
N ALA A 65 -9.98 -18.43 -26.36
CA ALA A 65 -10.01 -17.17 -25.66
C ALA A 65 -11.49 -17.00 -25.32
N SER A 66 -11.82 -16.92 -24.03
CA SER A 66 -13.22 -16.76 -23.68
C SER A 66 -13.60 -15.38 -24.18
N ASP A 67 -14.25 -15.36 -25.34
CA ASP A 67 -15.04 -14.25 -25.83
C ASP A 67 -16.17 -14.06 -24.82
N ARG A 68 -15.82 -13.45 -23.70
CA ARG A 68 -16.67 -12.54 -22.96
C ARG A 68 -16.79 -11.27 -23.80
N GLU A 69 -17.33 -11.45 -25.02
CA GLU A 69 -18.28 -10.50 -25.55
C GLU A 69 -19.34 -10.35 -24.46
N TYR A 70 -19.26 -9.24 -23.72
CA TYR A 70 -20.38 -8.76 -22.92
C TYR A 70 -21.42 -8.22 -23.91
N GLY A 71 -22.04 -9.16 -24.62
CA GLY A 71 -22.94 -8.89 -25.73
C GLY A 71 -24.13 -8.06 -25.26
N GLY A 72 -24.36 -6.93 -25.92
CA GLY A 72 -25.66 -6.26 -25.95
C GLY A 72 -26.21 -5.72 -24.63
N ASP A 73 -25.43 -5.59 -23.56
CA ASP A 73 -25.90 -4.89 -22.37
C ASP A 73 -26.13 -3.41 -22.69
N LYS A 74 -27.39 -2.98 -22.61
CA LYS A 74 -27.87 -1.60 -22.84
C LYS A 74 -27.38 -0.60 -21.80
N SER A 75 -26.69 -1.04 -20.75
CA SER A 75 -26.10 -0.15 -19.75
C SER A 75 -25.12 0.85 -20.38
N GLY A 76 -25.14 2.09 -19.87
CA GLY A 76 -24.19 3.15 -20.22
C GLY A 76 -22.79 2.98 -19.61
N PHE A 77 -22.43 1.78 -19.11
CA PHE A 77 -21.14 1.55 -18.48
C PHE A 77 -19.99 1.69 -19.50
N LEU A 78 -19.01 2.54 -19.20
CA LEU A 78 -17.80 2.70 -20.01
C LEU A 78 -16.80 1.56 -19.75
N TYR A 79 -16.66 1.16 -18.49
CA TYR A 79 -15.69 0.17 -18.03
C TYR A 79 -16.35 -1.20 -17.81
N LYS A 80 -16.88 -1.78 -18.91
CA LYS A 80 -17.56 -3.09 -18.94
C LYS A 80 -16.64 -4.31 -18.83
N SER A 81 -15.33 -4.13 -18.90
CA SER A 81 -14.34 -5.22 -18.83
C SER A 81 -12.97 -4.63 -18.50
N GLY A 82 -12.02 -5.49 -18.11
CA GLY A 82 -10.71 -5.08 -17.62
C GLY A 82 -10.55 -5.30 -16.11
N ILE A 83 -9.57 -4.62 -15.52
CA ILE A 83 -9.36 -4.59 -14.06
C ILE A 83 -10.17 -3.46 -13.42
N PRO A 84 -10.62 -3.59 -12.16
CA PRO A 84 -11.42 -2.57 -11.48
C PRO A 84 -10.63 -1.30 -11.11
N THR A 85 -9.30 -1.35 -11.08
CA THR A 85 -8.48 -0.27 -10.51
C THR A 85 -7.09 -0.29 -11.13
N LEU A 86 -6.71 0.79 -11.82
CA LEU A 86 -5.34 1.03 -12.24
C LEU A 86 -4.52 1.44 -11.02
N ARG A 87 -3.28 0.92 -10.87
CA ARG A 87 -2.48 1.11 -9.64
C ARG A 87 -0.98 1.27 -9.90
N SER A 88 -0.32 2.14 -9.15
CA SER A 88 1.13 2.43 -9.21
C SER A 88 2.00 1.45 -8.40
N SER A 89 1.60 0.18 -8.30
CA SER A 89 2.26 -0.81 -7.44
C SER A 89 3.25 -1.69 -8.21
N ALA A 90 4.46 -1.83 -7.65
CA ALA A 90 5.50 -2.75 -8.11
C ALA A 90 5.11 -4.24 -7.95
N HIS A 91 4.20 -4.58 -7.03
CA HIS A 91 3.83 -5.97 -6.72
C HIS A 91 3.14 -6.68 -7.90
N ARG A 92 3.93 -7.50 -8.61
CA ARG A 92 3.51 -8.33 -9.77
C ARG A 92 3.67 -9.82 -9.51
N VAL A 93 3.13 -10.30 -8.39
CA VAL A 93 3.26 -11.71 -7.98
C VAL A 93 2.61 -12.69 -8.96
N LYS A 94 3.42 -13.40 -9.77
CA LYS A 94 2.97 -14.51 -10.64
C LYS A 94 3.12 -15.85 -9.90
N PHE A 95 2.21 -16.17 -8.96
CA PHE A 95 2.45 -17.29 -8.02
C PHE A 95 1.63 -18.58 -8.15
N LYS A 96 2.30 -19.69 -7.79
CA LYS A 96 1.70 -21.00 -7.54
C LYS A 96 1.45 -21.15 -6.04
N LYS A 97 0.19 -21.08 -5.59
CA LYS A 97 -0.19 -21.12 -4.15
C LYS A 97 0.44 -22.28 -3.34
N LYS A 98 0.78 -23.41 -3.99
CA LYS A 98 1.37 -24.61 -3.37
C LYS A 98 2.82 -24.45 -2.85
N CYS A 99 3.51 -23.35 -3.16
CA CYS A 99 4.89 -23.11 -2.72
C CYS A 99 5.00 -22.12 -1.54
N ARG A 100 3.88 -21.67 -0.95
CA ARG A 100 3.88 -20.81 0.23
C ARG A 100 4.46 -21.57 1.44
N LYS A 101 5.58 -21.11 1.98
CA LYS A 101 5.96 -21.32 3.39
C LYS A 101 5.70 -20.01 4.11
N HIS A 102 4.81 -20.02 5.10
CA HIS A 102 4.54 -18.87 5.94
C HIS A 102 5.53 -18.91 7.11
N ASP A 103 6.61 -18.16 7.03
CA ASP A 103 7.60 -18.06 8.11
C ASP A 103 8.33 -16.70 8.08
N PRO A 104 7.70 -15.62 8.56
CA PRO A 104 8.37 -14.41 8.99
C PRO A 104 8.55 -14.47 10.51
N LYS A 105 9.69 -14.98 10.99
CA LYS A 105 10.18 -14.66 12.33
C LYS A 105 11.06 -13.43 12.18
N PRO A 106 10.59 -12.23 12.56
CA PRO A 106 11.33 -11.03 12.22
C PRO A 106 12.63 -10.95 13.00
N THR A 107 13.59 -10.26 12.39
CA THR A 107 14.92 -10.05 12.93
C THR A 107 15.06 -8.63 13.50
N ASP A 108 15.86 -8.48 14.55
CA ASP A 108 16.27 -7.17 15.06
C ASP A 108 17.38 -6.56 14.18
N ALA A 109 17.83 -5.35 14.54
CA ALA A 109 18.89 -4.65 13.81
C ALA A 109 20.24 -5.41 13.77
N ASN A 110 20.41 -6.45 14.58
CA ASN A 110 21.59 -7.31 14.63
C ASN A 110 21.36 -8.67 13.93
N GLY A 111 20.22 -8.87 13.27
CA GLY A 111 19.85 -10.12 12.60
C GLY A 111 19.36 -11.23 13.53
N LYS A 112 19.10 -10.93 14.81
CA LYS A 112 18.63 -11.92 15.80
C LYS A 112 17.09 -11.98 15.80
N LEU A 113 16.52 -13.18 15.88
CA LEU A 113 15.08 -13.38 15.94
C LEU A 113 14.45 -12.68 17.15
N THR A 114 13.44 -11.83 16.92
CA THR A 114 12.77 -11.05 17.98
C THR A 114 11.73 -11.88 18.75
N ASN A 115 11.28 -12.99 18.15
CA ASN A 115 10.12 -13.81 18.56
C ASN A 115 8.77 -13.06 18.62
N LYS A 116 8.72 -11.75 18.32
CA LYS A 116 7.51 -10.94 18.23
C LYS A 116 7.06 -10.87 16.77
N THR A 117 6.08 -11.68 16.37
CA THR A 117 5.59 -11.73 14.98
C THR A 117 4.36 -10.85 14.72
N TRP A 118 3.70 -10.35 15.77
CA TRP A 118 2.47 -9.55 15.69
C TRP A 118 2.60 -8.27 16.48
N LEU A 119 2.06 -7.17 15.94
CA LEU A 119 1.87 -5.92 16.68
C LEU A 119 0.92 -6.12 17.89
N PRO A 120 1.00 -5.27 18.92
CA PRO A 120 0.06 -5.25 20.04
C PRO A 120 -1.40 -5.22 19.60
N LYS A 121 -2.29 -5.91 20.32
CA LYS A 121 -3.69 -6.12 19.85
C LYS A 121 -4.46 -4.82 19.62
N ASP A 122 -4.25 -3.83 20.47
CA ASP A 122 -4.86 -2.51 20.37
C ASP A 122 -4.36 -1.71 19.17
N LEU A 123 -3.14 -1.98 18.71
CA LEU A 123 -2.56 -1.36 17.53
C LEU A 123 -3.10 -1.95 16.22
N LEU A 124 -3.57 -3.20 16.25
CA LEU A 124 -4.23 -3.87 15.11
C LEU A 124 -5.61 -3.29 14.78
N GLN A 125 -6.24 -2.59 15.74
CA GLN A 125 -7.57 -2.01 15.55
C GLN A 125 -7.56 -0.89 14.50
N GLU A 126 -8.66 -0.81 13.74
CA GLU A 126 -8.94 0.28 12.80
C GLU A 126 -9.01 1.61 13.56
N ASP A 127 -8.28 2.62 13.11
CA ASP A 127 -8.35 3.97 13.71
C ASP A 127 -8.07 5.08 12.68
N VAL A 128 -8.84 6.17 12.79
CA VAL A 128 -8.92 7.28 11.84
C VAL A 128 -8.36 8.55 12.45
N PHE A 129 -7.43 9.19 11.74
CA PHE A 129 -6.83 10.46 12.13
C PHE A 129 -6.96 11.50 11.02
N SER A 130 -7.02 12.77 11.42
CA SER A 130 -7.14 13.89 10.49
C SER A 130 -5.78 14.54 10.25
N TYR A 131 -5.61 15.19 9.10
CA TYR A 131 -4.39 15.92 8.75
C TYR A 131 -4.73 17.24 8.05
N SER A 132 -3.86 18.25 8.18
CA SER A 132 -4.04 19.51 7.47
C SER A 132 -3.80 19.31 5.96
N GLN A 133 -4.85 19.50 5.16
CA GLN A 133 -4.73 19.45 3.70
C GLN A 133 -3.94 20.66 3.15
N GLU A 134 -3.89 21.78 3.87
CA GLU A 134 -3.08 22.95 3.50
C GLU A 134 -1.58 22.70 3.71
N GLU A 135 -1.21 21.98 4.77
CA GLU A 135 0.19 21.65 5.05
C GLU A 135 0.67 20.39 4.32
N HIS A 136 -0.25 19.49 3.99
CA HIS A 136 0.02 18.18 3.37
C HIS A 136 -0.94 17.92 2.20
N ASP A 137 -0.84 18.74 1.15
CA ASP A 137 -1.73 18.67 -0.02
C ASP A 137 -1.45 17.45 -0.93
N LEU A 138 -1.78 16.26 -0.43
CA LEU A 138 -1.73 15.02 -1.20
C LEU A 138 -2.72 15.03 -2.38
N LYS A 139 -3.79 15.83 -2.32
CA LYS A 139 -4.81 15.89 -3.38
C LYS A 139 -4.26 16.67 -4.58
N GLY A 140 -3.78 17.89 -4.36
CA GLY A 140 -3.14 18.72 -5.39
C GLY A 140 -1.85 18.10 -5.91
N ALA A 141 -1.04 17.45 -5.07
CA ALA A 141 0.16 16.74 -5.51
C ALA A 141 -0.16 15.57 -6.46
N VAL A 142 -1.21 14.78 -6.19
CA VAL A 142 -1.67 13.72 -7.12
C VAL A 142 -2.30 14.33 -8.37
N LEU A 143 -3.03 15.43 -8.27
CA LEU A 143 -3.61 16.13 -9.42
C LEU A 143 -2.52 16.63 -10.37
N ALA A 144 -1.50 17.32 -9.86
CA ALA A 144 -0.36 17.80 -10.63
C ALA A 144 0.43 16.65 -11.28
N LEU A 145 0.62 15.53 -10.57
CA LEU A 145 1.24 14.32 -11.11
C LEU A 145 0.43 13.74 -12.28
N LEU A 146 -0.90 13.67 -12.15
CA LEU A 146 -1.76 13.15 -13.21
C LEU A 146 -1.82 14.07 -14.44
N GLN A 147 -1.76 15.40 -14.25
CA GLN A 147 -1.65 16.36 -15.35
C GLN A 147 -0.32 16.26 -16.13
N GLN A 148 0.72 15.70 -15.53
CA GLN A 148 2.01 15.45 -16.18
C GLN A 148 2.08 14.07 -16.87
N CYS A 149 1.08 13.21 -16.67
CA CYS A 149 1.02 11.90 -17.31
C CYS A 149 0.60 11.99 -18.78
N ASP A 150 1.02 11.00 -19.58
CA ASP A 150 0.56 10.81 -20.95
C ASP A 150 -0.93 10.42 -20.96
N ALA A 151 -1.75 11.29 -21.56
CA ALA A 151 -3.20 11.17 -21.66
C ALA A 151 -3.66 9.88 -22.37
N GLU A 152 -2.91 9.41 -23.37
CA GLU A 152 -3.24 8.19 -24.13
C GLU A 152 -2.89 6.92 -23.33
N ILE A 153 -1.99 7.03 -22.35
CA ILE A 153 -1.56 5.92 -21.50
C ILE A 153 -2.40 5.83 -20.23
N VAL A 154 -2.45 6.89 -19.41
CA VAL A 154 -3.10 6.87 -18.07
C VAL A 154 -4.47 7.52 -18.10
N GLY A 155 -4.63 8.59 -18.87
CA GLY A 155 -5.85 9.40 -18.94
C GLY A 155 -5.61 10.88 -18.73
N ASP A 156 -6.70 11.65 -18.88
CA ASP A 156 -6.73 13.10 -18.69
C ASP A 156 -8.05 13.51 -18.00
N PHE A 157 -8.17 14.78 -17.64
CA PHE A 157 -9.35 15.36 -17.00
C PHE A 157 -10.41 15.76 -18.03
N ASP A 158 -11.66 15.32 -17.86
CA ASP A 158 -12.76 15.75 -18.73
C ASP A 158 -13.20 17.18 -18.39
N LEU A 159 -12.62 18.16 -19.08
CA LEU A 159 -12.95 19.58 -18.92
C LEU A 159 -14.24 19.99 -19.67
N ASN A 160 -15.01 19.07 -20.27
CA ASN A 160 -16.21 19.43 -21.01
C ASN A 160 -17.34 19.94 -20.09
N PRO A 161 -17.88 21.16 -20.31
CA PRO A 161 -18.91 21.71 -19.44
C PRO A 161 -20.23 20.91 -19.40
N GLN A 162 -20.53 20.17 -20.47
CA GLN A 162 -21.81 19.47 -20.68
C GLN A 162 -21.91 18.12 -19.95
N THR A 163 -20.80 17.41 -19.73
CA THR A 163 -20.77 16.16 -18.94
C THR A 163 -20.80 16.46 -17.44
N ALA A 164 -20.07 17.49 -17.00
CA ALA A 164 -20.02 17.91 -15.60
C ALA A 164 -21.38 18.45 -15.07
N ALA A 165 -22.17 19.14 -15.90
CA ALA A 165 -23.48 19.66 -15.50
C ALA A 165 -24.47 18.55 -15.08
N ALA A 166 -24.45 17.41 -15.79
CA ALA A 166 -25.31 16.27 -15.48
C ALA A 166 -24.95 15.59 -14.14
N ALA A 167 -23.67 15.64 -13.74
CA ALA A 167 -23.20 15.09 -12.46
C ALA A 167 -23.61 15.93 -11.25
N ALA A 168 -23.58 17.27 -11.37
CA ALA A 168 -24.01 18.17 -10.29
C ALA A 168 -25.49 17.98 -9.95
N THR A 169 -26.35 17.84 -10.97
CA THR A 169 -27.80 17.64 -10.79
C THR A 169 -28.20 16.33 -10.13
N THR A 170 -27.28 15.38 -9.92
CA THR A 170 -27.55 14.13 -9.18
C THR A 170 -27.21 14.18 -7.69
N ALA A 171 -26.59 15.27 -7.20
CA ALA A 171 -26.27 15.43 -5.77
C ALA A 171 -27.42 16.08 -4.96
N GLU A 172 -28.21 16.95 -5.59
CA GLU A 172 -29.34 17.66 -4.96
C GLU A 172 -30.67 17.03 -5.41
N GLY A 173 -31.16 16.02 -4.67
CA GLY A 173 -32.26 15.17 -5.16
C GLY A 173 -33.20 14.56 -4.13
N ILE A 174 -33.21 15.01 -2.87
CA ILE A 174 -34.27 14.68 -1.89
C ILE A 174 -34.61 15.95 -1.08
N GLY A 175 -35.56 16.74 -1.59
CA GLY A 175 -36.10 17.95 -0.97
C GLY A 175 -37.49 18.22 -1.54
N SER A 176 -38.42 18.72 -0.72
CA SER A 176 -39.87 18.66 -1.00
C SER A 176 -40.39 19.73 -1.96
N VAL A 177 -41.51 19.35 -2.58
CA VAL A 177 -42.49 20.21 -3.28
C VAL A 177 -42.84 21.46 -2.47
N ASP A 178 -42.95 22.61 -3.14
CA ASP A 178 -44.13 23.49 -3.05
C ASP A 178 -44.17 24.44 -4.27
N ASP A 179 -45.39 24.70 -4.77
CA ASP A 179 -45.68 25.62 -5.87
C ASP A 179 -45.52 27.09 -5.44
N ASP A 180 -44.98 27.96 -6.30
CA ASP A 180 -45.80 29.07 -6.80
C ASP A 180 -45.23 29.81 -8.03
N ASN A 181 -46.14 30.43 -8.79
CA ASN A 181 -45.90 30.88 -10.15
C ASN A 181 -45.66 32.40 -10.24
N LYS A 182 -44.51 32.86 -10.77
CA LYS A 182 -44.38 34.25 -11.25
C LYS A 182 -43.38 34.47 -12.37
N ALA A 183 -43.90 34.74 -13.57
CA ALA A 183 -43.10 35.18 -14.71
C ALA A 183 -42.61 36.63 -14.54
N MET A 184 -41.36 36.89 -14.91
CA MET A 184 -40.95 38.21 -15.40
C MET A 184 -39.77 38.13 -16.39
N ASN A 185 -39.63 39.18 -17.18
CA ASN A 185 -39.03 39.14 -18.52
C ASN A 185 -37.55 39.56 -18.55
N THR A 186 -36.79 39.00 -19.50
CA THR A 186 -35.57 39.56 -20.14
C THR A 186 -34.61 40.43 -19.34
N THR A 187 -33.32 40.03 -19.31
CA THR A 187 -32.28 40.71 -20.12
C THR A 187 -31.12 39.74 -20.36
N SER A 188 -30.85 39.39 -21.62
CA SER A 188 -29.68 38.58 -21.97
C SER A 188 -28.44 39.47 -21.91
N THR A 189 -27.59 39.25 -20.90
CA THR A 189 -26.24 39.82 -20.86
C THR A 189 -25.26 38.67 -21.04
N THR A 190 -24.73 38.52 -22.26
CA THR A 190 -23.68 37.54 -22.55
C THR A 190 -22.35 37.98 -21.94
N SER A 191 -22.21 37.81 -20.63
CA SER A 191 -20.89 37.80 -19.98
C SER A 191 -20.21 36.50 -20.34
N THR A 192 -19.27 36.53 -21.28
CA THR A 192 -18.29 35.45 -21.47
C THR A 192 -17.27 35.49 -20.34
N THR A 193 -17.72 35.19 -19.12
CA THR A 193 -16.86 34.71 -18.06
C THR A 193 -16.35 33.35 -18.49
N THR A 194 -15.07 33.26 -18.83
CA THR A 194 -14.38 31.98 -18.98
C THR A 194 -14.44 31.29 -17.61
N ASP A 195 -15.33 30.30 -17.49
CA ASP A 195 -15.54 29.50 -16.30
C ASP A 195 -14.31 28.62 -16.08
N CYS A 196 -13.27 29.19 -15.45
CA CYS A 196 -12.06 28.50 -15.01
C CYS A 196 -12.43 27.56 -13.85
N ARG A 197 -13.13 26.47 -14.18
CA ARG A 197 -13.44 25.40 -13.24
C ARG A 197 -12.15 24.81 -12.69
N GLU A 198 -12.14 24.64 -11.37
CA GLU A 198 -11.10 23.91 -10.68
C GLU A 198 -11.09 22.45 -11.16
N THR A 199 -9.92 21.96 -11.57
CA THR A 199 -9.72 20.57 -11.97
C THR A 199 -9.99 19.66 -10.76
N ARG A 200 -10.76 18.58 -10.93
CA ARG A 200 -11.09 17.64 -9.85
C ARG A 200 -10.64 16.23 -10.17
N LEU A 201 -10.14 15.48 -9.17
CA LEU A 201 -9.73 14.08 -9.33
C LEU A 201 -10.89 13.17 -9.75
N GLU A 202 -12.11 13.52 -9.33
CA GLU A 202 -13.37 12.90 -9.71
C GLU A 202 -13.64 12.95 -11.24
N ASP A 203 -13.07 13.93 -11.94
CA ASP A 203 -13.27 14.19 -13.37
C ASP A 203 -12.15 13.59 -14.26
N PHE A 204 -11.15 12.94 -13.67
CA PHE A 204 -10.15 12.17 -14.41
C PHE A 204 -10.80 10.99 -15.16
N ARG A 205 -10.32 10.69 -16.37
CA ARG A 205 -10.85 9.62 -17.25
C ARG A 205 -9.72 8.72 -17.74
N VAL A 206 -9.72 7.47 -17.27
CA VAL A 206 -8.76 6.44 -17.70
C VAL A 206 -9.20 5.88 -19.08
N PRO A 207 -8.31 5.69 -20.07
CA PRO A 207 -8.68 5.09 -21.34
C PRO A 207 -9.07 3.60 -21.16
N VAL A 208 -10.04 3.11 -21.93
CA VAL A 208 -10.57 1.74 -21.75
C VAL A 208 -9.49 0.68 -22.02
N GLN A 209 -8.65 0.89 -23.03
CA GLN A 209 -7.49 0.04 -23.33
C GLN A 209 -6.52 -0.08 -22.15
N SER A 210 -6.44 0.94 -21.30
CA SER A 210 -5.51 1.04 -20.18
C SER A 210 -5.94 0.25 -18.94
N ILE A 211 -7.20 -0.21 -18.88
CA ILE A 211 -7.65 -1.19 -17.87
C ILE A 211 -7.83 -2.61 -18.43
N TRP A 212 -7.77 -2.80 -19.76
CA TRP A 212 -7.83 -4.12 -20.38
C TRP A 212 -6.47 -4.81 -20.37
N ARG A 213 -6.45 -6.10 -19.99
CA ARG A 213 -5.21 -6.90 -20.01
C ARG A 213 -4.74 -7.17 -21.44
N LYS A 214 -3.45 -7.42 -21.62
CA LYS A 214 -2.85 -7.80 -22.91
C LYS A 214 -3.50 -9.01 -23.58
N VAL A 215 -3.99 -9.96 -22.79
CA VAL A 215 -4.74 -11.14 -23.29
C VAL A 215 -6.12 -10.81 -23.88
N ASN A 216 -6.62 -9.60 -23.63
CA ASN A 216 -7.89 -9.06 -24.15
C ASN A 216 -7.63 -7.87 -25.11
N GLY A 217 -6.41 -7.72 -25.65
CA GLY A 217 -6.07 -6.63 -26.57
C GLY A 217 -5.84 -5.24 -25.93
N GLY A 218 -5.71 -5.14 -24.61
CA GLY A 218 -5.39 -3.89 -23.91
C GLY A 218 -3.95 -3.78 -23.42
N ASN A 219 -3.65 -2.65 -22.77
CA ASN A 219 -2.31 -2.25 -22.35
C ASN A 219 -2.13 -2.20 -20.83
N CYS A 220 -3.08 -2.70 -20.04
CA CYS A 220 -3.12 -2.56 -18.57
C CYS A 220 -1.80 -2.89 -17.84
N GLU A 221 -1.12 -3.98 -18.22
CA GLU A 221 0.16 -4.33 -17.60
C GLU A 221 1.25 -3.27 -17.84
N ASP A 222 1.22 -2.63 -19.01
CA ASP A 222 2.18 -1.60 -19.43
C ASP A 222 1.78 -0.22 -18.87
N THR A 223 0.48 0.15 -18.88
CA THR A 223 -0.04 1.35 -18.20
C THR A 223 0.26 1.32 -16.70
N GLN A 224 0.01 0.20 -16.01
CA GLN A 224 0.37 0.09 -14.59
C GLN A 224 1.88 0.29 -14.37
N LYS A 225 2.74 -0.08 -15.33
CA LYS A 225 4.19 0.13 -15.20
C LYS A 225 4.48 1.61 -15.33
N TYR A 226 3.98 2.25 -16.39
CA TYR A 226 4.12 3.69 -16.60
C TYR A 226 3.66 4.49 -15.38
N LEU A 227 2.47 4.22 -14.84
CA LEU A 227 1.97 4.91 -13.64
C LEU A 227 2.83 4.64 -12.39
N SER A 228 3.40 3.43 -12.25
CA SER A 228 4.36 3.14 -11.18
C SER A 228 5.65 3.94 -11.36
N ASP A 229 6.15 4.06 -12.59
CA ASP A 229 7.35 4.83 -12.92
C ASP A 229 7.13 6.32 -12.61
N GLN A 230 6.01 6.92 -13.06
CA GLN A 230 5.67 8.32 -12.79
C GLN A 230 5.60 8.63 -11.28
N VAL A 231 4.92 7.79 -10.51
CA VAL A 231 4.84 7.95 -9.04
C VAL A 231 6.18 7.72 -8.35
N ALA A 232 7.07 6.90 -8.92
CA ALA A 232 8.41 6.65 -8.37
C ALA A 232 9.42 7.76 -8.70
N THR A 233 9.22 8.55 -9.76
CA THR A 233 10.15 9.61 -10.20
C THR A 233 9.67 11.04 -9.96
N ASN A 234 8.41 11.25 -9.59
CA ASN A 234 7.88 12.59 -9.29
C ASN A 234 8.28 13.02 -7.87
N GLU A 235 9.42 13.71 -7.74
CA GLU A 235 9.94 14.14 -6.43
C GLU A 235 9.06 15.19 -5.73
N GLU A 236 8.27 15.99 -6.46
CA GLU A 236 7.33 16.96 -5.85
C GLU A 236 6.25 16.22 -5.04
N PHE A 237 5.57 15.26 -5.68
CA PHE A 237 4.61 14.37 -5.03
C PHE A 237 5.25 13.59 -3.87
N LEU A 238 6.45 13.04 -4.09
CA LEU A 238 7.13 12.25 -3.07
C LEU A 238 7.60 13.08 -1.88
N GLN A 239 7.91 14.37 -2.05
CA GLN A 239 8.22 15.28 -0.94
C GLN A 239 6.96 15.56 -0.09
N VAL A 240 5.81 15.81 -0.71
CA VAL A 240 4.54 16.00 0.02
C VAL A 240 4.14 14.71 0.77
N PHE A 241 4.29 13.55 0.12
CA PHE A 241 4.06 12.26 0.76
C PHE A 241 5.02 11.98 1.92
N ASP A 242 6.33 12.13 1.71
CA ASP A 242 7.33 11.90 2.76
C ASP A 242 7.10 12.86 3.95
N LYS A 243 6.73 14.13 3.69
CA LYS A 243 6.35 15.11 4.72
C LYS A 243 5.14 14.65 5.53
N PHE A 244 4.05 14.22 4.87
CA PHE A 244 2.87 13.68 5.54
C PHE A 244 3.20 12.46 6.41
N VAL A 245 3.98 11.51 5.89
CA VAL A 245 4.34 10.29 6.62
C VAL A 245 5.16 10.63 7.87
N VAL A 246 6.21 11.44 7.72
CA VAL A 246 7.14 11.77 8.82
C VAL A 246 6.52 12.69 9.87
N GLN A 247 5.66 13.63 9.48
CA GLN A 247 5.10 14.63 10.40
C GLN A 247 3.73 14.26 10.98
N VAL A 248 2.99 13.34 10.35
CA VAL A 248 1.63 12.96 10.79
C VAL A 248 1.51 11.46 11.07
N ALA A 249 1.71 10.61 10.06
CA ALA A 249 1.36 9.19 10.18
C ALA A 249 2.29 8.41 11.12
N LEU A 250 3.60 8.67 11.09
CA LEU A 250 4.56 7.99 11.98
C LEU A 250 4.49 8.47 13.44
N PRO A 251 4.37 9.78 13.76
CA PRO A 251 4.14 10.23 15.13
C PRO A 251 2.85 9.65 15.74
N TYR A 252 1.75 9.67 14.98
CA TYR A 252 0.48 9.06 15.39
C TYR A 252 0.60 7.55 15.62
N LEU A 253 1.32 6.83 14.75
CA LEU A 253 1.60 5.41 14.93
C LEU A 253 2.46 5.14 16.18
N LYS A 254 3.46 5.98 16.46
CA LYS A 254 4.30 5.89 17.66
C LYS A 254 3.46 6.09 18.92
N GLU A 255 2.58 7.08 18.95
CA GLU A 255 1.66 7.32 20.07
C GLU A 255 0.75 6.10 20.33
N ARG A 256 0.07 5.58 19.29
CA ARG A 256 -0.77 4.38 19.42
C ARG A 256 0.02 3.16 19.88
N LEU A 257 1.25 2.97 19.40
CA LEU A 257 2.13 1.87 19.80
C LEU A 257 2.53 1.95 21.28
N LEU A 258 2.95 3.13 21.75
CA LEU A 258 3.32 3.35 23.15
C LEU A 258 2.10 3.13 24.08
N ALA A 259 0.93 3.64 23.70
CA ALA A 259 -0.31 3.42 24.44
C ALA A 259 -0.71 1.93 24.51
N ALA A 260 -0.56 1.18 23.42
CA ALA A 260 -0.85 -0.26 23.41
C ALA A 260 0.13 -1.07 24.28
N VAL A 261 1.43 -0.74 24.23
CA VAL A 261 2.46 -1.39 25.06
C VAL A 261 2.26 -1.09 26.55
N ALA A 262 1.83 0.13 26.91
CA ALA A 262 1.51 0.48 28.29
C ALA A 262 0.36 -0.37 28.84
N LYS A 263 -0.74 -0.51 28.08
CA LYS A 263 -1.88 -1.37 28.47
C LYS A 263 -1.51 -2.84 28.61
N GLU A 264 -0.74 -3.41 27.68
CA GLU A 264 -0.31 -4.81 27.76
C GLU A 264 0.53 -5.07 29.04
N LYS A 265 1.28 -4.07 29.53
CA LYS A 265 1.99 -4.15 30.82
C LYS A 265 1.05 -4.07 32.02
N GLU A 266 0.02 -3.22 31.98
CA GLU A 266 -0.98 -3.14 33.06
C GLU A 266 -1.78 -4.45 33.19
N GLU A 267 -2.16 -5.07 32.07
CA GLU A 267 -2.88 -6.35 32.05
C GLU A 267 -2.03 -7.53 32.56
N VAL A 268 -0.72 -7.54 32.25
CA VAL A 268 0.21 -8.60 32.68
C VAL A 268 0.77 -8.33 34.10
N GLY A 269 0.76 -7.08 34.55
CA GLY A 269 1.30 -6.62 35.84
C GLY A 269 0.55 -7.11 37.09
N GLY A 270 -0.48 -7.95 36.95
CA GLY A 270 -1.20 -8.60 38.05
C GLY A 270 -0.41 -9.66 38.83
N GLN A 271 0.88 -9.91 38.51
CA GLN A 271 1.78 -10.72 39.33
C GLN A 271 3.10 -9.97 39.60
N GLU A 272 3.38 -9.72 40.88
CA GLU A 272 4.64 -9.17 41.36
C GLU A 272 5.82 -10.07 40.97
N GLY A 273 6.74 -9.56 40.12
CA GLY A 273 7.89 -10.34 39.69
C GLY A 273 8.79 -9.65 38.67
N THR A 274 9.76 -8.85 39.16
CA THR A 274 10.94 -8.37 38.41
C THR A 274 10.67 -7.65 37.08
N SER A 275 10.13 -6.43 37.15
CA SER A 275 10.19 -5.47 36.05
C SER A 275 11.59 -4.82 35.96
N THR A 276 12.33 -5.06 34.89
CA THR A 276 13.42 -4.16 34.48
C THR A 276 12.82 -2.88 33.91
N GLU A 277 13.24 -1.72 34.43
CA GLU A 277 12.58 -0.42 34.25
C GLU A 277 12.69 0.21 32.84
N GLU A 278 13.40 -0.42 31.90
CA GLU A 278 13.88 0.21 30.65
C GLU A 278 12.80 0.44 29.57
N ASP A 279 11.66 -0.25 29.61
CA ASP A 279 10.87 -0.51 28.38
C ASP A 279 9.58 0.35 28.26
N THR A 280 9.48 1.48 28.99
CA THR A 280 8.29 2.39 28.98
C THR A 280 8.66 3.86 28.82
N ASP A 281 9.92 4.18 28.53
CA ASP A 281 10.32 5.55 28.27
C ASP A 281 9.78 6.02 26.91
N THR A 282 8.91 7.04 26.94
CA THR A 282 8.40 7.75 25.76
C THR A 282 9.50 8.37 24.89
N THR A 283 10.71 8.58 25.42
CA THR A 283 11.88 9.04 24.65
C THR A 283 12.58 7.94 23.84
N THR A 284 12.20 6.66 24.04
CA THR A 284 12.81 5.53 23.32
C THR A 284 12.68 5.73 21.80
N PRO A 285 13.80 5.73 21.04
CA PRO A 285 13.76 5.82 19.59
C PRO A 285 13.17 4.54 18.99
N ILE A 286 12.20 4.68 18.08
CA ILE A 286 11.54 3.56 17.39
C ILE A 286 11.78 3.70 15.89
N THR A 287 12.35 2.66 15.28
CA THR A 287 12.52 2.62 13.82
C THR A 287 11.25 2.13 13.12
N PHE A 288 10.84 2.86 12.10
CA PHE A 288 9.72 2.55 11.21
C PHE A 288 10.19 2.37 9.77
N TYR A 289 9.58 1.43 9.06
CA TYR A 289 9.86 1.10 7.66
C TYR A 289 8.61 1.37 6.82
N TYR A 290 8.49 2.56 6.23
CA TYR A 290 7.33 2.91 5.41
C TYR A 290 7.55 2.62 3.92
N GLN A 291 6.50 2.13 3.27
CA GLN A 291 6.46 1.92 1.83
C GLN A 291 6.63 3.26 1.07
N ARG A 292 7.65 3.33 0.20
CA ARG A 292 7.87 4.43 -0.74
C ARG A 292 8.33 3.88 -2.11
N PRO A 293 7.68 4.23 -3.23
CA PRO A 293 6.51 5.11 -3.33
C PRO A 293 5.23 4.49 -2.74
N PRO A 294 4.24 5.32 -2.35
CA PRO A 294 2.90 4.85 -2.05
C PRO A 294 2.23 4.26 -3.30
N THR A 295 1.18 3.48 -3.08
CA THR A 295 0.33 3.01 -4.18
C THR A 295 -0.82 4.00 -4.41
N LEU A 296 -0.73 4.75 -5.50
CA LEU A 296 -1.83 5.48 -6.09
C LEU A 296 -2.79 4.48 -6.77
N ARG A 297 -4.09 4.67 -6.53
CA ARG A 297 -5.18 3.88 -7.14
C ARG A 297 -6.15 4.79 -7.86
N LEU A 298 -6.37 4.50 -9.14
CA LEU A 298 -7.39 5.11 -9.98
C LEU A 298 -8.45 4.05 -10.29
N GLN A 299 -9.65 4.23 -9.76
CA GLN A 299 -10.79 3.36 -10.03
C GLN A 299 -11.81 4.13 -10.87
N PRO A 300 -11.74 4.01 -12.21
CA PRO A 300 -12.60 4.78 -13.08
C PRO A 300 -14.04 4.22 -13.05
N GLY A 301 -14.99 5.10 -13.36
CA GLY A 301 -16.41 4.79 -13.46
C GLY A 301 -17.02 5.47 -14.70
N PRO A 302 -18.12 4.94 -15.27
CA PRO A 302 -18.98 3.93 -14.67
C PRO A 302 -18.59 2.49 -15.12
N GLY A 303 -18.50 1.56 -14.17
CA GLY A 303 -18.05 0.17 -14.37
C GLY A 303 -18.44 -0.80 -13.26
N TRP A 304 -18.63 -2.07 -13.61
CA TRP A 304 -19.17 -3.11 -12.71
C TRP A 304 -18.09 -4.04 -12.11
N ALA A 305 -16.83 -3.90 -12.53
CA ALA A 305 -15.72 -4.68 -11.99
C ALA A 305 -15.48 -4.29 -10.51
N LYS A 306 -15.26 -5.31 -9.65
CA LYS A 306 -14.91 -5.11 -8.23
C LYS A 306 -13.63 -5.83 -7.86
N VAL A 307 -12.93 -5.31 -6.85
CA VAL A 307 -11.85 -6.04 -6.19
C VAL A 307 -12.47 -7.16 -5.36
N LYS A 308 -11.84 -8.34 -5.31
CA LYS A 308 -12.30 -9.44 -4.45
C LYS A 308 -11.73 -9.29 -3.04
N PRO A 309 -12.44 -9.73 -1.99
CA PRO A 309 -11.85 -9.85 -0.67
C PRO A 309 -10.54 -10.65 -0.69
N HIS A 310 -9.52 -10.05 -0.09
CA HIS A 310 -8.18 -10.62 0.10
C HIS A 310 -7.58 -9.99 1.36
N ASN A 311 -6.67 -10.69 2.01
CA ASN A 311 -5.74 -10.04 2.95
C ASN A 311 -4.36 -9.95 2.31
N ASP A 312 -3.56 -9.00 2.78
CA ASP A 312 -2.29 -8.66 2.16
C ASP A 312 -1.21 -9.72 2.45
N ALA A 313 -1.36 -10.56 3.48
CA ALA A 313 -0.52 -11.75 3.69
C ALA A 313 -0.60 -12.75 2.52
N GLU A 314 -1.66 -12.74 1.70
CA GLU A 314 -1.70 -13.52 0.45
C GLU A 314 -0.62 -13.09 -0.57
N TYR A 315 -0.10 -11.87 -0.46
CA TYR A 315 0.80 -11.23 -1.42
C TYR A 315 2.23 -11.01 -0.89
N GLY A 316 2.47 -11.19 0.40
CA GLY A 316 3.79 -10.99 1.02
C GLY A 316 3.83 -9.95 2.11
N HIS A 317 2.69 -9.56 2.67
CA HIS A 317 2.67 -8.61 3.77
C HIS A 317 2.77 -9.29 5.13
N GLN A 318 3.43 -8.61 6.06
CA GLN A 318 3.78 -9.14 7.37
C GLN A 318 2.77 -8.70 8.44
N ASN A 319 2.73 -9.43 9.55
CA ASN A 319 1.87 -9.08 10.68
C ASN A 319 2.45 -7.92 11.52
N GLY A 320 3.73 -7.56 11.30
CA GLY A 320 4.42 -6.40 11.87
C GLY A 320 4.22 -5.08 11.15
N GLU A 321 3.41 -5.04 10.08
CA GLU A 321 3.06 -3.80 9.37
C GLU A 321 1.57 -3.50 9.44
N LEU A 322 1.23 -2.20 9.42
CA LEU A 322 -0.12 -1.69 9.24
C LEU A 322 -0.30 -1.08 7.87
N ASN A 323 -1.50 -1.23 7.31
CA ASN A 323 -1.95 -0.51 6.13
C ASN A 323 -2.45 0.88 6.53
N PHE A 324 -2.11 1.88 5.73
CA PHE A 324 -2.67 3.22 5.78
C PHE A 324 -3.40 3.50 4.47
N TRP A 325 -4.64 3.98 4.54
CA TRP A 325 -5.43 4.38 3.38
C TRP A 325 -5.91 5.83 3.49
N ILE A 326 -5.88 6.54 2.35
CA ILE A 326 -6.24 7.96 2.25
C ILE A 326 -7.16 8.16 1.04
N PRO A 327 -8.45 8.53 1.23
CA PRO A 327 -9.30 8.99 0.13
C PRO A 327 -8.85 10.36 -0.38
N LEU A 328 -8.78 10.53 -1.71
CA LEU A 328 -8.52 11.82 -2.34
C LEU A 328 -9.72 12.34 -3.15
N THR A 329 -10.76 11.53 -3.30
CA THR A 329 -12.06 11.86 -3.90
C THR A 329 -13.19 11.57 -2.93
N ASP A 330 -14.23 12.39 -2.91
CA ASP A 330 -15.36 12.17 -2.00
C ASP A 330 -16.17 10.90 -2.38
N ARG A 331 -16.55 10.12 -1.38
CA ARG A 331 -17.42 8.95 -1.51
C ARG A 331 -18.83 9.32 -1.99
N GLN A 332 -19.29 10.56 -1.76
CA GLN A 332 -20.59 11.04 -2.20
C GLN A 332 -20.72 11.06 -3.74
N TRP A 333 -19.64 11.42 -4.46
CA TRP A 333 -19.62 11.40 -5.93
C TRP A 333 -19.53 9.97 -6.49
N THR A 334 -18.76 9.10 -5.82
CA THR A 334 -18.36 7.81 -6.40
C THR A 334 -19.25 6.64 -5.95
N GLY A 335 -19.79 6.69 -4.74
CA GLY A 335 -20.45 5.56 -4.10
C GLY A 335 -19.50 4.39 -3.78
N VAL A 336 -18.19 4.63 -3.76
CA VAL A 336 -17.17 3.58 -3.61
C VAL A 336 -16.29 3.81 -2.39
N ASP A 337 -16.09 2.74 -1.62
CA ASP A 337 -15.30 2.75 -0.41
C ASP A 337 -14.33 1.55 -0.33
N LEU A 338 -13.38 1.60 0.59
CA LEU A 338 -12.63 0.44 1.04
C LEU A 338 -13.43 -0.25 2.16
N TRP A 339 -13.63 -1.55 2.03
CA TRP A 339 -14.38 -2.38 2.96
C TRP A 339 -13.44 -3.38 3.61
N SER A 340 -13.55 -3.57 4.93
CA SER A 340 -12.66 -4.41 5.73
C SER A 340 -13.44 -5.29 6.72
N GLU A 341 -12.95 -6.51 6.98
CA GLU A 341 -13.36 -7.31 8.14
C GLU A 341 -13.04 -6.58 9.45
N THR A 342 -13.90 -6.71 10.46
CA THR A 342 -13.70 -6.01 11.74
C THR A 342 -12.56 -6.62 12.55
N VAL A 343 -12.42 -7.95 12.49
CA VAL A 343 -11.26 -8.73 12.92
C VAL A 343 -11.06 -9.91 11.95
N PRO A 344 -9.85 -10.51 11.87
CA PRO A 344 -9.56 -11.48 10.82
C PRO A 344 -10.49 -12.69 10.81
N GLN A 345 -10.91 -13.09 9.60
CA GLN A 345 -11.72 -14.29 9.32
C GLN A 345 -13.21 -14.22 9.72
N GLN A 346 -13.76 -13.05 10.05
CA GLN A 346 -15.20 -12.91 10.33
C GLN A 346 -16.06 -12.77 9.06
N ASP A 347 -15.48 -12.38 7.92
CA ASP A 347 -16.21 -12.05 6.68
C ASP A 347 -17.35 -11.00 6.88
N ASP A 348 -17.23 -10.13 7.90
CA ASP A 348 -18.23 -9.18 8.39
C ASP A 348 -18.02 -7.74 7.88
N TYR A 349 -17.72 -7.63 6.59
CA TYR A 349 -17.21 -6.41 5.96
C TYR A 349 -18.04 -5.14 6.21
N ARG A 350 -17.39 -4.09 6.71
CA ARG A 350 -17.92 -2.72 6.81
C ARG A 350 -17.13 -1.74 5.94
N PRO A 351 -17.74 -0.64 5.44
CA PRO A 351 -16.99 0.43 4.81
C PRO A 351 -16.17 1.17 5.87
N ILE A 352 -14.94 1.56 5.56
CA ILE A 352 -14.06 2.21 6.54
C ILE A 352 -14.33 3.73 6.63
N PRO A 353 -14.37 4.32 7.84
CA PRO A 353 -14.96 5.65 8.03
C PRO A 353 -13.99 6.83 7.83
N ALA A 354 -13.15 6.79 6.79
CA ALA A 354 -12.26 7.92 6.45
C ALA A 354 -12.87 8.84 5.39
N ASN A 355 -12.83 10.15 5.64
CA ASN A 355 -13.26 11.20 4.73
C ASN A 355 -12.05 11.97 4.14
N LEU A 356 -12.30 12.96 3.27
CA LEU A 356 -11.25 13.87 2.81
C LEU A 356 -10.58 14.58 4.00
N GLY A 357 -9.27 14.77 3.93
CA GLY A 357 -8.47 15.29 5.05
C GLY A 357 -8.25 14.29 6.19
N GLN A 358 -8.62 13.02 5.99
CA GLN A 358 -8.40 11.95 6.97
C GLN A 358 -7.62 10.79 6.36
N ALA A 359 -6.92 10.07 7.22
CA ALA A 359 -6.27 8.80 6.91
C ALA A 359 -6.74 7.75 7.92
N ILE A 360 -6.78 6.49 7.50
CA ILE A 360 -7.10 5.36 8.39
C ILE A 360 -5.97 4.35 8.39
N SER A 361 -5.64 3.89 9.59
CA SER A 361 -4.73 2.78 9.85
C SER A 361 -5.51 1.50 10.17
N PHE A 362 -5.14 0.36 9.57
CA PHE A 362 -5.80 -0.95 9.78
C PHE A 362 -4.88 -2.13 9.47
N HIS A 363 -5.17 -3.32 10.02
CA HIS A 363 -4.35 -4.54 9.78
C HIS A 363 -4.74 -5.32 8.52
N GLY A 364 -4.60 -4.69 7.35
CA GLY A 364 -4.91 -5.29 6.04
C GLY A 364 -4.10 -6.55 5.71
N SER A 365 -2.95 -6.77 6.38
CA SER A 365 -2.21 -8.04 6.34
C SER A 365 -3.06 -9.25 6.75
N SER A 366 -3.92 -9.10 7.77
CA SER A 366 -4.75 -10.20 8.28
C SER A 366 -6.23 -10.07 7.94
N CYS A 367 -6.82 -8.89 8.14
CA CYS A 367 -8.22 -8.62 7.82
C CYS A 367 -8.42 -8.63 6.30
N LYS A 368 -9.38 -9.42 5.81
CA LYS A 368 -9.74 -9.37 4.39
C LYS A 368 -10.38 -8.02 4.09
N HIS A 369 -9.99 -7.42 2.98
CA HIS A 369 -10.53 -6.16 2.52
C HIS A 369 -10.79 -6.17 1.01
N TYR A 370 -11.72 -5.33 0.56
CA TYR A 370 -12.09 -5.20 -0.85
C TYR A 370 -12.66 -3.81 -1.16
N VAL A 371 -12.89 -3.55 -2.43
CA VAL A 371 -13.48 -2.29 -2.90
C VAL A 371 -14.65 -2.63 -3.81
N ASN A 372 -15.80 -1.99 -3.59
CA ASN A 372 -17.01 -2.21 -4.39
C ASN A 372 -16.86 -1.67 -5.82
N ALA A 373 -17.78 -2.04 -6.71
CA ALA A 373 -17.77 -1.57 -8.09
C ALA A 373 -18.14 -0.08 -8.18
N ASN A 374 -17.54 0.64 -9.14
CA ASN A 374 -17.78 2.06 -9.34
C ASN A 374 -18.86 2.32 -10.40
N ALA A 375 -20.11 2.35 -9.98
CA ALA A 375 -21.23 2.60 -10.88
C ALA A 375 -21.40 4.08 -11.28
N SER A 376 -20.69 5.01 -10.62
CA SER A 376 -20.77 6.46 -10.88
C SER A 376 -20.00 6.87 -12.15
N ASN A 377 -20.25 8.08 -12.65
CA ASN A 377 -19.46 8.67 -13.74
C ASN A 377 -18.13 9.31 -13.27
N HIS A 378 -17.74 9.12 -12.02
CA HIS A 378 -16.56 9.75 -11.42
C HIS A 378 -15.45 8.73 -11.16
N THR A 379 -14.19 9.12 -11.33
CA THR A 379 -13.07 8.28 -10.92
C THR A 379 -12.87 8.40 -9.40
N ARG A 380 -12.79 7.27 -8.69
CA ARG A 380 -12.32 7.26 -7.30
C ARG A 380 -10.80 7.24 -7.30
N VAL A 381 -10.20 8.16 -6.53
CA VAL A 381 -8.75 8.26 -6.34
C VAL A 381 -8.41 8.11 -4.85
N SER A 382 -7.38 7.31 -4.56
CA SER A 382 -6.87 7.13 -3.20
C SER A 382 -5.40 6.72 -3.19
N LEU A 383 -4.72 6.99 -2.08
CA LEU A 383 -3.40 6.46 -1.77
C LEU A 383 -3.51 5.31 -0.75
N ASP A 384 -2.68 4.28 -0.90
CA ASP A 384 -2.35 3.36 0.21
C ASP A 384 -0.84 3.17 0.35
N PHE A 385 -0.39 3.01 1.59
CA PHE A 385 0.97 2.62 1.92
C PHE A 385 0.95 1.73 3.17
N ARG A 386 2.10 1.14 3.50
CA ARG A 386 2.27 0.28 4.68
C ARG A 386 3.42 0.80 5.53
N VAL A 387 3.35 0.59 6.83
CA VAL A 387 4.42 0.91 7.78
C VAL A 387 4.72 -0.32 8.63
N GLY A 388 5.92 -0.87 8.49
CA GLY A 388 6.49 -1.88 9.37
C GLY A 388 7.11 -1.26 10.62
N VAL A 389 6.93 -1.90 11.77
CA VAL A 389 7.47 -1.46 13.06
C VAL A 389 8.65 -2.34 13.47
N GLN A 390 9.80 -1.75 13.83
CA GLN A 390 10.97 -2.48 14.32
C GLN A 390 10.60 -3.42 15.48
N GLY A 391 11.24 -4.60 15.51
CA GLY A 391 10.95 -5.65 16.48
C GLY A 391 9.78 -6.54 16.10
N PHE A 392 8.82 -6.05 15.30
CA PHE A 392 7.67 -6.79 14.79
C PHE A 392 7.74 -7.09 13.29
N PHE A 393 8.53 -6.31 12.55
CA PHE A 393 8.66 -6.36 11.10
C PHE A 393 10.10 -6.64 10.67
N ASP A 394 10.28 -7.47 9.64
CA ASP A 394 11.58 -7.73 9.02
C ASP A 394 11.68 -7.00 7.67
N PRO A 395 12.54 -5.98 7.53
CA PRO A 395 12.67 -5.21 6.29
C PRO A 395 13.36 -5.98 5.15
N TYR A 396 13.99 -7.12 5.44
CA TYR A 396 14.69 -7.98 4.47
C TYR A 396 13.86 -9.20 4.04
N TRP A 397 12.75 -9.47 4.73
CA TRP A 397 11.87 -10.58 4.39
C TRP A 397 11.25 -10.39 3.01
N GLN A 398 11.25 -11.46 2.20
CA GLN A 398 10.61 -11.51 0.91
C GLN A 398 9.85 -12.83 0.73
N MET A 399 8.59 -12.76 0.29
CA MET A 399 7.84 -13.97 -0.07
C MET A 399 8.54 -14.64 -1.24
N LYS A 400 9.03 -15.88 -1.03
CA LYS A 400 9.76 -16.63 -2.07
C LYS A 400 9.04 -16.58 -3.43
N GLY A 401 9.65 -15.87 -4.39
CA GLY A 401 9.20 -15.81 -5.77
C GLY A 401 8.19 -14.71 -6.11
N THR A 402 8.05 -13.69 -5.26
CA THR A 402 7.82 -12.33 -5.77
C THR A 402 8.93 -11.97 -6.77
N THR A 403 8.60 -11.18 -7.79
CA THR A 403 9.61 -10.63 -8.71
C THR A 403 10.16 -9.31 -8.21
N ASP A 404 9.30 -8.54 -7.54
CA ASP A 404 9.54 -7.20 -7.03
C ASP A 404 8.74 -7.06 -5.72
N ASP A 405 9.32 -6.36 -4.76
CA ASP A 405 8.68 -5.95 -3.51
C ASP A 405 8.58 -4.41 -3.49
N HIS A 406 7.84 -3.84 -2.54
CA HIS A 406 7.75 -2.40 -2.36
C HIS A 406 9.09 -1.83 -1.87
N GLY A 407 9.51 -0.70 -2.45
CA GLY A 407 10.56 0.13 -1.88
C GLY A 407 10.15 0.64 -0.50
N ARG A 408 11.13 0.87 0.38
CA ARG A 408 10.91 1.30 1.76
C ARG A 408 11.88 2.43 2.12
N LYS A 409 11.44 3.36 2.98
CA LYS A 409 12.32 4.28 3.70
C LYS A 409 12.30 3.93 5.19
N GLU A 410 13.47 4.04 5.80
CA GLU A 410 13.68 3.90 7.24
C GLU A 410 13.63 5.28 7.90
N VAL A 411 12.92 5.40 9.03
CA VAL A 411 12.87 6.61 9.86
C VAL A 411 12.90 6.20 11.33
N VAL A 412 13.69 6.91 12.13
CA VAL A 412 13.71 6.78 13.59
C VAL A 412 13.01 7.99 14.20
N LEU A 413 12.04 7.76 15.08
CA LEU A 413 11.31 8.78 15.85
C LEU A 413 11.43 8.54 17.36
#